data_AF-A0A453NK81-F1
#
_entry.id   AF-A0A453NK81-F1
#
_cell.length_a   1.000
_cell.length_b   1.000
_cell.length_c   1.000
_cell.angle_alpha   90.00
_cell.angle_beta   90.00
_cell.angle_gamma   90.00
#
_symmetry.space_group_name_H-M   'P 1'
#
loop_
_entity.id
_entity.type
_entity.pdbx_description
1 polymer ?
#
loop_
_entity_poly.entity_id
_entity_poly.type
_entity_poly.pdbx_seq_one_letter_code
_entity_poly.pdbx_strand_id
1 'polypeptide(L)'
;RIAYTHRRSAAGGVKPFLSAPMARYLLPSTTTAASSFPRNARASPAPILAPRALASRSKHARAIMAVASDQPAAPSKYPKMAAPTTGPVPADELLGVIQAAAKAGAEVVMEAVNKPRNIQYKGVADLVTDTDKLSESVILEVVTKNFKDHLILGEEGGLIGDSLSEYLWCIDPLDGTTNFAHGYPSFSVSIGVLFRGKPAAATVVEFCGGPMCWNTRTISASSGKGAYCNGQKIHVSPTEKVEQSLLVTGFGYEHDDAWLTNINLFKEFTDVSR
;
A
#
# COMPACT_ATOMS: atom_id res chain seq x y z
N ARG A 1 -23.33 26.22 -21.69
CA ARG A 1 -24.42 26.39 -22.68
C ARG A 1 -23.88 26.05 -24.06
N ILE A 2 -24.00 24.79 -24.48
CA ILE A 2 -23.87 24.37 -25.88
C ILE A 2 -24.95 23.30 -26.08
N ALA A 3 -25.84 23.58 -27.03
CA ALA A 3 -27.02 22.80 -27.36
C ALA A 3 -26.66 21.71 -28.39
N TYR A 4 -27.26 20.53 -28.27
CA TYR A 4 -27.34 19.58 -29.36
C TYR A 4 -28.79 19.36 -29.74
N THR A 5 -29.09 19.72 -30.98
CA THR A 5 -30.37 19.64 -31.68
C THR A 5 -30.68 18.21 -32.14
N HIS A 6 -31.92 17.79 -31.90
CA HIS A 6 -32.54 16.61 -32.48
C HIS A 6 -32.68 16.70 -34.01
N ARG A 7 -32.52 15.56 -34.71
CA ARG A 7 -33.21 15.29 -35.97
C ARG A 7 -33.74 13.84 -35.97
N ARG A 8 -35.06 13.69 -36.13
CA ARG A 8 -35.79 12.43 -36.34
C ARG A 8 -36.16 12.30 -37.82
N SER A 9 -36.20 11.06 -38.33
CA SER A 9 -37.17 10.55 -39.31
C SER A 9 -37.05 9.00 -39.29
N ALA A 10 -38.01 8.25 -38.72
CA ALA A 10 -39.16 7.58 -39.37
C ALA A 10 -38.73 6.28 -40.12
N ALA A 11 -39.39 5.12 -40.07
CA ALA A 11 -40.56 4.59 -39.35
C ALA A 11 -40.65 3.06 -39.58
N GLY A 12 -41.40 2.34 -38.75
CA GLY A 12 -41.81 0.92 -38.88
C GLY A 12 -41.61 0.17 -37.56
N GLY A 13 -42.57 0.09 -36.63
CA GLY A 13 -43.76 -0.79 -36.62
C GLY A 13 -43.33 -2.22 -36.18
N VAL A 14 -43.81 -2.89 -35.12
CA VAL A 14 -45.16 -3.01 -34.52
C VAL A 14 -45.07 -3.71 -33.13
N LYS A 15 -45.78 -3.12 -32.14
CA LYS A 15 -46.47 -3.62 -30.92
C LYS A 15 -45.78 -4.30 -29.69
N PRO A 16 -46.40 -4.14 -28.49
CA PRO A 16 -45.79 -4.36 -27.16
C PRO A 16 -46.30 -5.62 -26.45
N PHE A 17 -45.58 -6.10 -25.43
CA PHE A 17 -46.11 -7.06 -24.46
C PHE A 17 -45.80 -6.65 -23.02
N LEU A 18 -46.78 -6.93 -22.17
CA LEU A 18 -46.98 -6.43 -20.81
C LEU A 18 -46.04 -7.02 -19.74
N SER A 19 -46.02 -6.28 -18.63
CA SER A 19 -45.58 -6.57 -17.26
C SER A 19 -45.76 -8.01 -16.73
N ALA A 20 -44.85 -8.43 -15.85
CA ALA A 20 -45.19 -9.01 -14.53
C ALA A 20 -43.98 -8.96 -13.55
N PRO A 21 -44.18 -8.84 -12.22
CA PRO A 21 -43.14 -8.70 -11.21
C PRO A 21 -42.92 -9.96 -10.34
N MET A 22 -41.94 -9.86 -9.43
CA MET A 22 -41.77 -10.64 -8.17
C MET A 22 -41.36 -12.12 -8.24
N ALA A 23 -40.20 -12.42 -7.66
CA ALA A 23 -39.92 -13.70 -7.01
C ALA A 23 -39.14 -13.47 -5.71
N ARG A 24 -39.86 -13.58 -4.59
CA ARG A 24 -39.33 -13.78 -3.23
C ARG A 24 -38.77 -15.20 -3.13
N TYR A 25 -37.54 -15.35 -2.64
CA TYR A 25 -37.04 -16.65 -2.18
C TYR A 25 -37.51 -16.90 -0.74
N LEU A 26 -38.33 -17.93 -0.56
CA LEU A 26 -38.75 -18.49 0.72
C LEU A 26 -37.82 -19.67 1.08
N LEU A 27 -37.33 -19.66 2.32
CA LEU A 27 -36.67 -20.78 3.00
C LEU A 27 -37.69 -21.91 3.26
N PRO A 28 -37.29 -23.20 3.22
CA PRO A 28 -38.07 -24.26 3.81
C PRO A 28 -37.69 -24.47 5.28
N SER A 29 -38.70 -24.37 6.14
CA SER A 29 -38.73 -24.83 7.52
C SER A 29 -39.57 -26.09 7.62
N THR A 30 -39.04 -27.16 8.22
CA THR A 30 -39.83 -28.26 8.80
C THR A 30 -39.16 -28.84 10.06
N THR A 31 -39.71 -28.45 11.21
CA THR A 31 -40.33 -29.29 12.26
C THR A 31 -39.61 -30.52 12.85
N THR A 32 -39.11 -30.33 14.08
CA THR A 32 -39.32 -31.04 15.37
C THR A 32 -39.47 -32.57 15.54
N ALA A 33 -38.91 -33.00 16.69
CA ALA A 33 -39.17 -34.20 17.53
C ALA A 33 -38.17 -35.37 17.32
N ALA A 34 -37.63 -36.07 18.31
CA ALA A 34 -37.96 -36.19 19.73
C ALA A 34 -36.73 -36.65 20.55
N SER A 35 -36.83 -36.40 21.85
CA SER A 35 -35.95 -36.79 22.97
C SER A 35 -35.86 -38.29 23.25
N SER A 36 -34.68 -38.79 23.63
CA SER A 36 -34.54 -39.86 24.63
C SER A 36 -33.09 -39.96 25.17
N PHE A 37 -32.91 -39.66 26.46
CA PHE A 37 -31.73 -40.04 27.25
C PHE A 37 -32.22 -40.81 28.48
N PRO A 38 -31.63 -41.96 28.84
CA PRO A 38 -31.98 -42.66 30.08
C PRO A 38 -31.20 -42.12 31.30
N ARG A 39 -31.80 -42.33 32.47
CA ARG A 39 -31.46 -41.82 33.82
C ARG A 39 -30.52 -42.74 34.63
N ASN A 40 -29.82 -42.11 35.60
CA ASN A 40 -29.44 -42.51 36.98
C ASN A 40 -28.50 -43.72 37.17
N ALA A 41 -27.64 -43.86 38.18
CA ALA A 41 -27.11 -43.11 39.36
C ALA A 41 -25.87 -43.95 39.84
N ARG A 42 -24.85 -43.48 40.60
CA ARG A 42 -24.81 -43.22 42.06
C ARG A 42 -23.33 -43.14 42.54
N ALA A 43 -23.10 -42.40 43.63
CA ALA A 43 -22.02 -42.50 44.65
C ALA A 43 -20.72 -41.64 44.55
N SER A 44 -20.44 -40.91 45.64
CA SER A 44 -19.29 -40.03 45.95
C SER A 44 -18.23 -40.75 46.85
N PRO A 45 -17.21 -40.09 47.44
CA PRO A 45 -15.92 -39.66 46.86
C PRO A 45 -14.68 -40.17 47.66
N ALA A 46 -13.46 -40.05 47.12
CA ALA A 46 -12.21 -40.05 47.91
C ALA A 46 -11.05 -39.34 47.16
N PRO A 47 -10.07 -38.74 47.87
CA PRO A 47 -9.25 -37.63 47.36
C PRO A 47 -7.81 -38.04 47.00
N ILE A 48 -7.23 -37.52 45.91
CA ILE A 48 -5.79 -37.68 45.63
C ILE A 48 -5.18 -36.44 44.93
N LEU A 49 -4.19 -35.87 45.63
CA LEU A 49 -3.03 -35.04 45.23
C LEU A 49 -3.18 -33.79 44.35
N ALA A 50 -2.82 -32.64 44.94
CA ALA A 50 -2.31 -31.48 44.24
C ALA A 50 -0.81 -31.65 43.88
N PRO A 51 -0.35 -31.03 42.78
CA PRO A 51 1.00 -30.50 42.72
C PRO A 51 1.01 -29.00 42.41
N ARG A 52 1.55 -28.26 43.39
CA ARG A 52 2.54 -27.18 43.31
C ARG A 52 2.49 -26.17 42.16
N ALA A 53 2.37 -24.91 42.57
CA ALA A 53 2.62 -23.70 41.82
C ALA A 53 3.97 -23.70 41.06
N LEU A 54 3.92 -23.25 39.81
CA LEU A 54 5.09 -22.71 39.11
C LEU A 54 4.88 -21.20 38.95
N ALA A 55 5.53 -20.43 39.83
CA ALA A 55 5.69 -19.00 39.65
C ALA A 55 6.64 -18.77 38.46
N SER A 56 6.10 -18.34 37.32
CA SER A 56 6.88 -17.80 36.22
C SER A 56 6.98 -16.29 36.38
N ARG A 57 8.22 -15.83 36.58
CA ARG A 57 8.60 -14.42 36.77
C ARG A 57 8.33 -13.63 35.50
N SER A 58 7.33 -12.74 35.54
CA SER A 58 7.23 -11.62 34.60
C SER A 58 8.45 -10.71 34.80
N LYS A 59 9.39 -10.76 33.86
CA LYS A 59 10.48 -9.79 33.77
C LYS A 59 9.94 -8.55 33.04
N HIS A 60 9.53 -7.56 33.81
CA HIS A 60 9.57 -6.13 33.49
C HIS A 60 9.40 -5.77 31.99
N ALA A 61 8.16 -5.72 31.51
CA ALA A 61 7.82 -4.90 30.37
C ALA A 61 8.02 -3.44 30.76
N ARG A 62 9.11 -2.82 30.31
CA ARG A 62 9.33 -1.38 30.46
C ARG A 62 8.36 -0.70 29.50
N ALA A 63 7.30 -0.10 30.02
CA ALA A 63 6.46 0.79 29.23
C ALA A 63 7.34 1.91 28.67
N ILE A 64 7.58 1.89 27.36
CA ILE A 64 8.17 3.02 26.66
C ILE A 64 7.01 4.01 26.48
N MET A 65 6.84 4.91 27.45
CA MET A 65 6.02 6.08 27.22
C MET A 65 6.72 6.93 26.16
N ALA A 66 6.10 7.04 24.99
CA ALA A 66 6.41 8.11 24.06
C ALA A 66 6.04 9.42 24.76
N VAL A 67 7.05 10.12 25.27
CA VAL A 67 6.88 11.47 25.79
C VAL A 67 6.85 12.39 24.57
N ALA A 68 5.66 12.88 24.19
CA ALA A 68 5.57 14.03 23.30
C ALA A 68 6.41 15.14 23.94
N SER A 69 7.44 15.62 23.23
CA SER A 69 8.33 16.62 23.81
C SER A 69 7.57 17.93 23.96
N ASP A 70 7.38 18.41 25.19
CA ASP A 70 6.82 19.73 25.53
C ASP A 70 7.75 20.90 25.14
N GLN A 71 8.66 20.69 24.19
CA GLN A 71 9.57 21.72 23.71
C GLN A 71 8.84 22.59 22.67
N PRO A 72 8.81 23.92 22.82
CA PRO A 72 8.31 24.80 21.78
C PRO A 72 9.11 24.54 20.48
N ALA A 73 8.39 24.43 19.36
CA ALA A 73 8.96 24.09 18.06
C ALA A 73 10.11 25.05 17.70
N ALA A 74 11.36 24.58 17.83
CA ALA A 74 12.51 25.28 17.31
C ALA A 74 12.47 25.28 15.77
N PRO A 75 12.95 26.33 15.09
CA PRO A 75 12.93 26.39 13.63
C PRO A 75 13.64 25.17 13.01
N SER A 76 12.92 24.48 12.13
CA SER A 76 13.32 23.31 11.30
C SER A 76 14.59 22.57 11.73
N LYS A 77 14.44 21.64 12.68
CA LYS A 77 15.53 20.83 13.25
C LYS A 77 15.74 19.47 12.58
N TYR A 78 15.06 19.18 11.46
CA TYR A 78 15.19 17.90 10.77
C TYR A 78 16.29 17.97 9.71
N PRO A 79 17.28 17.07 9.74
CA PRO A 79 18.34 17.05 8.74
C PRO A 79 17.73 16.74 7.37
N LYS A 80 18.07 17.54 6.36
CA LYS A 80 17.76 17.19 4.97
C LYS A 80 18.56 15.93 4.61
N MET A 81 17.83 14.86 4.31
CA MET A 81 18.41 13.59 3.89
C MET A 81 18.51 13.58 2.35
N ALA A 82 19.70 13.88 1.83
CA ALA A 82 20.02 13.72 0.41
C ALA A 82 21.52 13.46 0.26
N ALA A 83 21.91 12.78 -0.80
CA ALA A 83 23.31 12.57 -1.11
C ALA A 83 23.97 13.91 -1.46
N PRO A 84 25.04 14.34 -0.78
CA PRO A 84 25.72 15.61 -1.10
C PRO A 84 26.35 15.58 -2.51
N THR A 85 26.57 14.39 -3.05
CA THR A 85 26.97 14.10 -4.42
C THR A 85 26.27 12.82 -4.86
N THR A 86 26.02 12.67 -6.16
CA THR A 86 25.53 11.42 -6.74
C THR A 86 26.65 10.50 -7.19
N GLY A 87 27.90 10.75 -6.77
CA GLY A 87 29.07 9.99 -7.20
C GLY A 87 29.53 10.37 -8.61
N PRO A 88 30.20 9.46 -9.35
CA PRO A 88 30.63 9.72 -10.73
C PRO A 88 29.45 9.84 -11.71
N VAL A 89 28.31 9.21 -11.42
CA VAL A 89 27.12 9.27 -12.29
C VAL A 89 26.33 10.56 -12.01
N PRO A 90 26.05 11.39 -13.03
CA PRO A 90 25.23 12.59 -12.87
C PRO A 90 23.81 12.28 -12.39
N ALA A 91 23.26 13.16 -11.53
CA ALA A 91 21.91 13.03 -11.00
C ALA A 91 20.81 12.95 -12.08
N ASP A 92 20.98 13.65 -13.20
CA ASP A 92 20.02 13.60 -14.33
C ASP A 92 20.06 12.27 -15.07
N GLU A 93 21.24 11.65 -15.16
CA GLU A 93 21.40 10.36 -15.81
C GLU A 93 20.71 9.26 -14.99
N LEU A 94 20.97 9.26 -13.67
CA LEU A 94 20.25 8.39 -12.72
C LEU A 94 18.74 8.60 -12.83
N LEU A 95 18.28 9.86 -12.77
CA LEU A 95 16.86 10.18 -12.83
C LEU A 95 16.23 9.75 -14.16
N GLY A 96 16.91 9.93 -15.29
CA GLY A 96 16.43 9.51 -16.61
C GLY A 96 16.21 8.00 -16.69
N VAL A 97 17.14 7.20 -16.15
CA VAL A 97 17.00 5.74 -16.10
C VAL A 97 15.87 5.33 -15.14
N ILE A 98 15.78 5.94 -13.96
CA ILE A 98 14.70 5.69 -13.00
C ILE A 98 13.34 5.98 -13.64
N GLN A 99 13.18 7.10 -14.34
CA GLN A 99 11.92 7.48 -14.98
C GLN A 99 11.54 6.50 -16.10
N ALA A 100 12.51 6.06 -16.91
CA ALA A 100 12.28 5.05 -17.94
C ALA A 100 11.85 3.70 -17.33
N ALA A 101 12.51 3.27 -16.26
CA ALA A 101 12.21 2.02 -15.56
C ALA A 101 10.83 2.07 -14.88
N ALA A 102 10.55 3.14 -14.12
CA ALA A 102 9.28 3.32 -13.44
C ALA A 102 8.11 3.41 -14.43
N LYS A 103 8.32 4.05 -15.59
CA LYS A 103 7.32 4.06 -16.66
C LYS A 103 7.05 2.65 -17.20
N ALA A 104 8.08 1.85 -17.46
CA ALA A 104 7.94 0.49 -17.96
C ALA A 104 7.17 -0.40 -16.97
N GLY A 105 7.52 -0.36 -15.67
CA GLY A 105 6.77 -1.08 -14.63
C GLY A 105 5.32 -0.59 -14.52
N ALA A 106 5.10 0.72 -14.57
CA ALA A 106 3.75 1.29 -14.51
C ALA A 106 2.88 0.92 -15.73
N GLU A 107 3.45 0.72 -16.91
CA GLU A 107 2.71 0.21 -18.08
C GLU A 107 2.17 -1.20 -17.81
N VAL A 108 2.96 -2.10 -17.20
CA VAL A 108 2.51 -3.43 -16.79
C VAL A 108 1.36 -3.34 -15.78
N VAL A 109 1.49 -2.51 -14.75
CA VAL A 109 0.45 -2.32 -13.74
C VAL A 109 -0.83 -1.74 -14.38
N MET A 110 -0.70 -0.76 -15.28
CA MET A 110 -1.82 -0.15 -16.01
C MET A 110 -2.58 -1.16 -16.88
N GLU A 111 -1.91 -2.16 -17.46
CA GLU A 111 -2.60 -3.23 -18.17
C GLU A 111 -3.42 -4.13 -17.23
N ALA A 112 -3.02 -4.24 -15.96
CA ALA A 112 -3.63 -5.12 -14.99
C ALA A 112 -4.78 -4.48 -14.20
N VAL A 113 -4.82 -3.16 -14.04
CA VAL A 113 -5.77 -2.46 -13.13
C VAL A 113 -7.25 -2.82 -13.32
N ASN A 114 -7.68 -3.11 -14.56
CA ASN A 114 -9.07 -3.48 -14.89
C ASN A 114 -9.27 -4.98 -15.19
N LYS A 115 -8.23 -5.81 -15.09
CA LYS A 115 -8.37 -7.25 -15.32
C LYS A 115 -9.26 -7.88 -14.22
N PRO A 116 -10.08 -8.88 -14.56
CA PRO A 116 -10.90 -9.59 -13.58
C PRO A 116 -10.03 -10.22 -12.49
N ARG A 117 -10.44 -10.07 -11.23
CA ARG A 117 -9.73 -10.60 -10.06
C ARG A 117 -10.51 -11.78 -9.49
N ASN A 118 -9.88 -12.94 -9.37
CA ASN A 118 -10.52 -14.09 -8.74
C ASN A 118 -10.23 -14.05 -7.23
N ILE A 119 -10.97 -13.23 -6.48
CA ILE A 119 -10.75 -13.05 -5.03
C ILE A 119 -11.22 -14.32 -4.31
N GLN A 120 -10.37 -15.35 -4.26
CA GLN A 120 -10.56 -16.46 -3.34
C GLN A 120 -9.90 -16.10 -1.99
N TYR A 121 -10.50 -16.50 -0.88
CA TYR A 121 -9.80 -16.47 0.42
C TYR A 121 -8.65 -17.49 0.31
N LYS A 122 -7.41 -16.98 0.18
CA LYS A 122 -6.14 -17.64 -0.27
C LYS A 122 -5.69 -17.40 -1.74
N GLY A 123 -6.47 -16.73 -2.57
CA GLY A 123 -6.26 -16.61 -4.02
C GLY A 123 -6.42 -15.20 -4.61
N VAL A 124 -6.18 -14.15 -3.82
CA VAL A 124 -5.77 -12.83 -4.36
C VAL A 124 -4.35 -12.89 -4.96
N ALA A 125 -3.61 -13.94 -4.62
CA ALA A 125 -2.19 -14.12 -4.93
C ALA A 125 -1.90 -14.00 -6.44
N ASP A 126 -2.60 -14.71 -7.32
CA ASP A 126 -2.05 -14.92 -8.68
C ASP A 126 -1.94 -13.65 -9.51
N LEU A 127 -3.02 -12.87 -9.71
CA LEU A 127 -2.93 -11.66 -10.54
C LEU A 127 -2.00 -10.59 -9.94
N VAL A 128 -2.07 -10.41 -8.62
CA VAL A 128 -1.23 -9.41 -7.92
C VAL A 128 0.22 -9.82 -8.04
N THR A 129 0.55 -11.06 -7.64
CA THR A 129 1.90 -11.63 -7.72
C THR A 129 2.44 -11.63 -9.15
N ASP A 130 1.62 -11.96 -10.15
CA ASP A 130 2.03 -11.94 -11.56
C ASP A 130 2.31 -10.51 -12.02
N THR A 131 1.48 -9.55 -11.62
CA THR A 131 1.66 -8.13 -11.96
C THR A 131 2.93 -7.57 -11.30
N ASP A 132 3.12 -7.84 -10.01
CA ASP A 132 4.32 -7.50 -9.24
C ASP A 132 5.59 -8.03 -9.91
N LYS A 133 5.65 -9.33 -10.19
CA LYS A 133 6.83 -9.97 -10.81
C LYS A 133 7.11 -9.47 -12.22
N LEU A 134 6.08 -9.27 -13.03
CA LEU A 134 6.25 -8.75 -14.39
C LEU A 134 6.71 -7.29 -14.36
N SER A 135 6.15 -6.47 -13.46
CA SER A 135 6.55 -5.07 -13.25
C SER A 135 8.00 -5.01 -12.79
N GLU A 136 8.41 -5.82 -11.81
CA GLU A 136 9.80 -5.90 -11.36
C GLU A 136 10.74 -6.33 -12.49
N SER A 137 10.39 -7.38 -13.25
CA SER A 137 11.22 -7.87 -14.35
C SER A 137 11.54 -6.78 -15.38
N VAL A 138 10.54 -6.02 -15.83
CA VAL A 138 10.77 -4.96 -16.83
C VAL A 138 11.56 -3.78 -16.25
N ILE A 139 11.37 -3.48 -14.97
CA ILE A 139 12.17 -2.47 -14.27
C ILE A 139 13.64 -2.91 -14.21
N LEU A 140 13.90 -4.15 -13.80
CA LEU A 140 15.23 -4.73 -13.69
C LEU A 140 15.95 -4.76 -15.04
N GLU A 141 15.25 -5.08 -16.13
CA GLU A 141 15.82 -5.03 -17.48
C GLU A 141 16.31 -3.62 -17.84
N VAL A 142 15.53 -2.58 -17.55
CA VAL A 142 15.91 -1.19 -17.82
C VAL A 142 17.10 -0.77 -16.96
N VAL A 143 17.09 -1.07 -15.66
CA VAL A 143 18.18 -0.69 -14.74
C VAL A 143 19.47 -1.43 -15.14
N THR A 144 19.42 -2.75 -15.30
CA THR A 144 20.59 -3.59 -15.60
C THR A 144 21.20 -3.26 -16.97
N LYS A 145 20.39 -2.86 -17.95
CA LYS A 145 20.88 -2.43 -19.27
C LYS A 145 21.76 -1.18 -19.19
N ASN A 146 21.45 -0.26 -18.28
CA ASN A 146 22.18 1.00 -18.12
C ASN A 146 23.30 0.88 -17.07
N PHE A 147 23.09 0.09 -16.02
CA PHE A 147 24.00 -0.03 -14.88
C PHE A 147 24.19 -1.49 -14.46
N LYS A 148 25.01 -2.23 -15.22
CA LYS A 148 25.28 -3.66 -14.99
C LYS A 148 25.96 -3.95 -13.65
N ASP A 149 26.73 -3.00 -13.14
CA ASP A 149 27.60 -3.17 -11.96
C ASP A 149 27.00 -2.49 -10.71
N HIS A 150 25.72 -2.07 -10.75
CA HIS A 150 25.04 -1.50 -9.60
C HIS A 150 24.35 -2.59 -8.77
N LEU A 151 24.27 -2.40 -7.46
CA LEU A 151 23.48 -3.27 -6.58
C LEU A 151 22.01 -2.90 -6.68
N ILE A 152 21.14 -3.89 -6.71
CA ILE A 152 19.69 -3.72 -6.78
C ILE A 152 19.05 -4.54 -5.66
N LEU A 153 18.08 -3.94 -4.96
CA LEU A 153 17.18 -4.56 -4.00
C LEU A 153 15.74 -4.40 -4.53
N GLY A 154 15.17 -5.49 -5.03
CA GLY A 154 13.74 -5.59 -5.35
C GLY A 154 12.96 -6.24 -4.20
N GLU A 155 11.69 -5.89 -4.07
CA GLU A 155 10.77 -6.50 -3.10
C GLU A 155 10.58 -8.00 -3.37
N GLU A 156 10.43 -8.40 -4.64
CA GLU A 156 10.14 -9.78 -5.03
C GLU A 156 11.41 -10.60 -5.27
N GLY A 157 12.39 -10.00 -5.95
CA GLY A 157 13.64 -10.67 -6.36
C GLY A 157 14.79 -10.59 -5.34
N GLY A 158 14.66 -9.75 -4.31
CA GLY A 158 15.70 -9.55 -3.31
C GLY A 158 16.93 -8.81 -3.85
N LEU A 159 18.13 -9.18 -3.36
CA LEU A 159 19.40 -8.54 -3.75
C LEU A 159 20.02 -9.19 -4.98
N ILE A 160 20.32 -8.37 -6.00
CA ILE A 160 21.04 -8.77 -7.21
C ILE A 160 22.08 -7.72 -7.62
N GLY A 161 23.11 -8.14 -8.37
CA GLY A 161 24.18 -7.25 -8.84
C GLY A 161 25.44 -7.30 -7.95
N ASP A 162 26.29 -6.28 -8.06
CA ASP A 162 27.57 -6.24 -7.35
C ASP A 162 27.39 -5.69 -5.91
N SER A 163 27.62 -6.56 -4.93
CA SER A 163 27.61 -6.21 -3.50
C SER A 163 28.62 -5.12 -3.08
N LEU A 164 29.65 -4.88 -3.91
CA LEU A 164 30.66 -3.84 -3.67
C LEU A 164 30.29 -2.50 -4.29
N SER A 165 29.18 -2.43 -5.03
CA SER A 165 28.73 -1.19 -5.64
C SER A 165 28.40 -0.13 -4.60
N GLU A 166 28.81 1.11 -4.87
CA GLU A 166 28.44 2.26 -4.05
C GLU A 166 27.00 2.73 -4.32
N TYR A 167 26.38 2.19 -5.37
CA TYR A 167 25.00 2.46 -5.74
C TYR A 167 24.09 1.30 -5.35
N LEU A 168 22.98 1.63 -4.69
CA LEU A 168 21.91 0.69 -4.38
C LEU A 168 20.59 1.20 -4.96
N TRP A 169 20.03 0.46 -5.91
CA TRP A 169 18.68 0.67 -6.41
C TRP A 169 17.69 -0.05 -5.49
N CYS A 170 16.66 0.65 -5.05
CA CYS A 170 15.55 0.07 -4.29
C CYS A 170 14.31 0.13 -5.16
N ILE A 171 13.68 -1.01 -5.40
CA ILE A 171 12.53 -1.16 -6.29
C ILE A 171 11.38 -1.78 -5.50
N ASP A 172 10.25 -1.10 -5.53
CA ASP A 172 8.96 -1.63 -5.13
C ASP A 172 8.06 -1.59 -6.39
N PRO A 173 7.80 -2.75 -7.01
CA PRO A 173 7.09 -2.84 -8.28
C PRO A 173 5.58 -2.61 -8.15
N LEU A 174 5.01 -2.66 -6.93
CA LEU A 174 3.59 -2.36 -6.64
C LEU A 174 3.35 -2.03 -5.15
N ASP A 175 3.69 -0.83 -4.73
CA ASP A 175 3.37 -0.34 -3.38
C ASP A 175 1.85 -0.21 -3.25
N GLY A 176 1.27 -0.83 -2.22
CA GLY A 176 -0.17 -0.88 -2.01
C GLY A 176 -0.86 -2.05 -2.73
N THR A 177 -0.21 -3.22 -2.81
CA THR A 177 -0.79 -4.48 -3.34
C THR A 177 -2.21 -4.78 -2.86
N THR A 178 -2.53 -4.52 -1.58
CA THR A 178 -3.89 -4.64 -1.03
C THR A 178 -4.86 -3.67 -1.71
N ASN A 179 -4.47 -2.41 -1.88
CA ASN A 179 -5.30 -1.41 -2.55
C ASN A 179 -5.51 -1.78 -4.02
N PHE A 180 -4.46 -2.23 -4.71
CA PHE A 180 -4.55 -2.74 -6.07
C PHE A 180 -5.49 -3.95 -6.17
N ALA A 181 -5.41 -4.91 -5.24
CA ALA A 181 -6.30 -6.08 -5.20
C ALA A 181 -7.77 -5.71 -5.04
N HIS A 182 -8.06 -4.65 -4.29
CA HIS A 182 -9.42 -4.17 -4.05
C HIS A 182 -9.88 -3.10 -5.07
N GLY A 183 -9.03 -2.71 -6.02
CA GLY A 183 -9.32 -1.63 -6.97
C GLY A 183 -9.42 -0.25 -6.30
N TYR A 184 -8.84 -0.08 -5.12
CA TYR A 184 -8.76 1.19 -4.41
C TYR A 184 -7.62 2.05 -5.01
N PRO A 185 -7.88 3.31 -5.40
CA PRO A 185 -6.96 4.12 -6.19
C PRO A 185 -5.88 4.81 -5.35
N SER A 186 -5.04 4.00 -4.70
CA SER A 186 -3.90 4.43 -3.90
C SER A 186 -2.83 3.34 -3.90
N PHE A 187 -2.14 3.20 -5.02
CA PHE A 187 -0.99 2.30 -5.19
C PHE A 187 -0.01 2.91 -6.19
N SER A 188 1.23 2.43 -6.22
CA SER A 188 2.27 3.02 -7.06
C SER A 188 3.35 2.05 -7.50
N VAL A 189 4.12 2.43 -8.51
CA VAL A 189 5.45 1.86 -8.77
C VAL A 189 6.48 2.83 -8.20
N SER A 190 7.39 2.36 -7.34
CA SER A 190 8.40 3.22 -6.72
C SER A 190 9.81 2.70 -6.96
N ILE A 191 10.70 3.61 -7.38
CA ILE A 191 12.11 3.30 -7.61
C ILE A 191 12.96 4.43 -7.03
N GLY A 192 13.92 4.07 -6.18
CA GLY A 192 14.93 4.97 -5.65
C GLY A 192 16.34 4.45 -5.92
N VAL A 193 17.32 5.36 -5.97
CA VAL A 193 18.74 5.00 -5.97
C VAL A 193 19.46 5.74 -4.86
N LEU A 194 20.25 5.00 -4.09
CA LEU A 194 21.13 5.49 -3.06
C LEU A 194 22.56 5.52 -3.60
N PHE A 195 23.34 6.54 -3.23
CA PHE A 195 24.79 6.56 -3.36
C PHE A 195 25.42 6.60 -1.98
N ARG A 196 26.23 5.59 -1.63
CA ARG A 196 26.81 5.40 -0.28
C ARG A 196 25.76 5.52 0.84
N GLY A 197 24.61 4.87 0.63
CA GLY A 197 23.48 4.85 1.56
C GLY A 197 22.67 6.15 1.66
N LYS A 198 22.93 7.15 0.82
CA LYS A 198 22.18 8.42 0.80
C LYS A 198 21.33 8.56 -0.47
N PRO A 199 20.08 9.07 -0.39
CA PRO A 199 19.21 9.22 -1.56
C PRO A 199 19.81 10.12 -2.63
N ALA A 200 20.00 9.58 -3.84
CA ALA A 200 20.58 10.28 -4.98
C ALA A 200 19.50 10.70 -6.00
N ALA A 201 18.56 9.82 -6.32
CA ALA A 201 17.39 10.11 -7.17
C ALA A 201 16.25 9.12 -6.90
N ALA A 202 15.02 9.50 -7.24
CA ALA A 202 13.85 8.64 -7.11
C ALA A 202 12.71 9.05 -8.07
N THR A 203 11.85 8.10 -8.40
CA THR A 203 10.56 8.33 -9.07
C THR A 203 9.50 7.42 -8.47
N VAL A 204 8.29 7.97 -8.28
CA VAL A 204 7.08 7.27 -7.91
C VAL A 204 6.04 7.52 -8.99
N VAL A 205 5.48 6.47 -9.56
CA VAL A 205 4.33 6.54 -10.48
C VAL A 205 3.10 6.09 -9.73
N GLU A 206 2.33 7.05 -9.25
CA GLU A 206 1.12 6.84 -8.47
C GLU A 206 -0.09 6.65 -9.40
N PHE A 207 -0.95 5.67 -9.08
CA PHE A 207 -2.20 5.42 -9.78
C PHE A 207 -3.36 6.05 -9.03
N CYS A 208 -4.19 6.81 -9.76
CA CYS A 208 -5.32 7.54 -9.23
C CYS A 208 -6.57 7.36 -10.10
N GLY A 209 -7.71 7.83 -9.61
CA GLY A 209 -9.02 7.70 -10.27
C GLY A 209 -9.80 6.51 -9.71
N GLY A 210 -9.87 5.41 -10.45
CA GLY A 210 -10.55 4.19 -10.04
C GLY A 210 -10.90 3.28 -11.23
N PRO A 211 -11.63 2.18 -10.98
CA PRO A 211 -12.02 1.23 -12.03
C PRO A 211 -12.58 1.91 -13.27
N MET A 212 -12.07 1.52 -14.44
CA MET A 212 -12.41 2.07 -15.76
C MET A 212 -12.01 3.54 -16.01
N CYS A 213 -11.40 4.24 -15.05
CA CYS A 213 -11.02 5.66 -15.14
C CYS A 213 -9.64 5.93 -14.53
N TRP A 214 -8.69 5.03 -14.75
CA TRP A 214 -7.34 5.11 -14.19
C TRP A 214 -6.48 6.18 -14.88
N ASN A 215 -5.68 6.88 -14.09
CA ASN A 215 -4.66 7.82 -14.55
C ASN A 215 -3.43 7.74 -13.63
N THR A 216 -2.30 8.30 -14.06
CA THR A 216 -1.06 8.31 -13.30
C THR A 216 -0.55 9.71 -12.98
N ARG A 217 0.15 9.82 -11.86
CA ARG A 217 0.98 10.97 -11.50
C ARG A 217 2.40 10.50 -11.29
N THR A 218 3.35 11.12 -11.99
CA THR A 218 4.77 10.82 -11.83
C THR A 218 5.41 11.86 -10.93
N ILE A 219 5.76 11.45 -9.72
CA ILE A 219 6.56 12.25 -8.79
C ILE A 219 8.02 11.86 -8.94
N SER A 220 8.91 12.82 -9.13
CA SER A 220 10.33 12.56 -9.30
C SER A 220 11.19 13.56 -8.56
N ALA A 221 12.37 13.13 -8.10
CA ALA A 221 13.31 13.98 -7.40
C ALA A 221 14.74 13.50 -7.63
N SER A 222 15.69 14.43 -7.62
CA SER A 222 17.11 14.11 -7.59
C SER A 222 17.87 15.08 -6.68
N SER A 223 19.02 14.63 -6.20
CA SER A 223 19.78 15.39 -5.22
C SER A 223 20.13 16.78 -5.74
N GLY A 224 19.87 17.80 -4.92
CA GLY A 224 20.11 19.21 -5.23
C GLY A 224 19.11 19.86 -6.19
N LYS A 225 18.15 19.11 -6.79
CA LYS A 225 17.23 19.64 -7.81
C LYS A 225 15.80 19.87 -7.31
N GLY A 226 15.45 19.29 -6.17
CA GLY A 226 14.09 19.35 -5.62
C GLY A 226 13.20 18.25 -6.21
N ALA A 227 11.89 18.36 -5.96
CA ALA A 227 10.89 17.38 -6.37
C ALA A 227 9.90 17.98 -7.38
N TYR A 228 9.38 17.13 -8.26
CA TYR A 228 8.49 17.49 -9.35
C TYR A 228 7.34 16.47 -9.42
N CYS A 229 6.14 16.92 -9.78
CA CYS A 229 5.01 16.08 -10.14
C CYS A 229 4.61 16.43 -11.59
N ASN A 230 4.67 15.47 -12.50
CA ASN A 230 4.40 15.67 -13.93
C ASN A 230 5.18 16.88 -14.52
N GLY A 231 6.44 17.03 -14.12
CA GLY A 231 7.31 18.13 -14.55
C GLY A 231 7.07 19.47 -13.86
N GLN A 232 6.03 19.60 -13.02
CA GLN A 232 5.78 20.80 -12.22
C GLN A 232 6.47 20.67 -10.86
N LYS A 233 7.22 21.69 -10.45
CA LYS A 233 7.93 21.67 -9.16
C LYS A 233 6.93 21.65 -8.00
N ILE A 234 7.15 20.76 -7.04
CA ILE A 234 6.32 20.62 -5.84
C ILE A 234 7.09 20.97 -4.57
N HIS A 235 6.36 21.29 -3.51
CA HIS A 235 6.89 21.60 -2.19
C HIS A 235 5.93 21.03 -1.13
N VAL A 236 6.45 20.79 0.07
CA VAL A 236 5.63 20.41 1.22
C VAL A 236 4.72 21.58 1.64
N SER A 237 3.64 21.29 2.38
CA SER A 237 2.78 22.33 2.94
C SER A 237 3.59 23.31 3.80
N PRO A 238 3.30 24.63 3.76
CA PRO A 238 3.86 25.59 4.70
C PRO A 238 3.22 25.51 6.10
N THR A 239 2.27 24.59 6.33
CA THR A 239 1.61 24.41 7.62
C THR A 239 2.62 24.04 8.71
N GLU A 240 2.86 24.95 9.65
CA GLU A 240 3.78 24.74 10.78
C GLU A 240 3.08 24.19 12.03
N LYS A 241 1.74 24.23 12.07
CA LYS A 241 0.94 23.84 13.23
C LYS A 241 0.12 22.59 12.95
N VAL A 242 0.22 21.62 13.86
CA VAL A 242 -0.55 20.36 13.79
C VAL A 242 -2.06 20.62 13.76
N GLU A 243 -2.54 21.62 14.52
CA GLU A 243 -3.95 22.02 14.59
C GLU A 243 -4.54 22.44 13.22
N GLN A 244 -3.69 22.78 12.25
CA GLN A 244 -4.07 23.23 10.90
C GLN A 244 -3.68 22.22 9.82
N SER A 245 -3.28 21.01 10.20
CA SER A 245 -2.75 19.99 9.30
C SER A 245 -3.81 18.93 8.97
N LEU A 246 -3.74 18.39 7.75
CA LEU A 246 -4.41 17.14 7.41
C LEU A 246 -3.42 15.99 7.62
N LEU A 247 -3.78 15.06 8.51
CA LEU A 247 -2.92 13.96 8.89
C LEU A 247 -3.20 12.71 8.03
N VAL A 248 -2.13 12.04 7.62
CA VAL A 248 -2.16 10.75 6.93
C VAL A 248 -1.29 9.78 7.71
N THR A 249 -1.75 8.54 7.90
CA THR A 249 -1.01 7.48 8.58
C THR A 249 -1.27 6.12 7.92
N GLY A 250 -0.37 5.17 8.15
CA GLY A 250 -0.57 3.75 7.85
C GLY A 250 -0.49 2.94 9.14
N PHE A 251 -1.35 1.93 9.29
CA PHE A 251 -1.29 0.99 10.40
C PHE A 251 -0.65 -0.31 9.93
N GLY A 252 0.26 -0.85 10.74
CA GLY A 252 0.86 -2.15 10.46
C GLY A 252 -0.19 -3.26 10.37
N TYR A 253 0.12 -4.32 9.65
CA TYR A 253 -0.74 -5.50 9.55
C TYR A 253 -0.75 -6.32 10.86
N GLU A 254 0.37 -6.33 11.56
CA GLU A 254 0.49 -6.98 12.86
C GLU A 254 -0.06 -6.08 13.97
N HIS A 255 -0.96 -6.62 14.78
CA HIS A 255 -1.58 -5.91 15.90
C HIS A 255 -0.71 -6.02 17.16
N ASP A 256 0.53 -5.56 17.07
CA ASP A 256 1.52 -5.57 18.13
C ASP A 256 1.52 -4.27 18.97
N ASP A 257 2.51 -4.13 19.85
CA ASP A 257 2.67 -2.94 20.70
C ASP A 257 2.91 -1.67 19.86
N ALA A 258 3.59 -1.77 18.71
CA ALA A 258 3.84 -0.64 17.82
C ALA A 258 2.55 -0.19 17.13
N TRP A 259 1.72 -1.14 16.69
CA TRP A 259 0.39 -0.87 16.17
C TRP A 259 -0.49 -0.12 17.18
N LEU A 260 -0.56 -0.61 18.42
CA LEU A 260 -1.34 0.03 19.48
C LEU A 260 -0.82 1.43 19.78
N THR A 261 0.49 1.60 19.80
CA THR A 261 1.14 2.90 19.99
C THR A 261 0.75 3.87 18.87
N ASN A 262 0.80 3.44 17.61
CA ASN A 262 0.44 4.27 16.46
C ASN A 262 -1.03 4.70 16.50
N ILE A 263 -1.95 3.81 16.90
CA ILE A 263 -3.37 4.14 17.08
C ILE A 263 -3.55 5.23 18.15
N ASN A 264 -2.88 5.08 19.29
CA ASN A 264 -2.96 6.05 20.39
C ASN A 264 -2.38 7.42 19.98
N LEU A 265 -1.24 7.44 19.29
CA LEU A 265 -0.64 8.67 18.78
C LEU A 265 -1.53 9.33 17.72
N PHE A 266 -2.10 8.56 16.80
CA PHE A 266 -2.99 9.11 15.78
C PHE A 266 -4.25 9.72 16.38
N LYS A 267 -4.82 9.07 17.41
CA LYS A 267 -5.90 9.65 18.22
C LYS A 267 -5.48 10.99 18.84
N GLU A 268 -4.31 11.05 19.48
CA GLU A 268 -3.81 12.28 20.10
C GLU A 268 -3.66 13.41 19.08
N PHE A 269 -3.02 13.14 17.93
CA PHE A 269 -2.82 14.17 16.91
C PHE A 269 -4.15 14.62 16.26
N THR A 270 -5.10 13.70 16.07
CA THR A 270 -6.44 14.05 15.53
C THR A 270 -7.34 14.73 16.56
N ASP A 271 -7.04 14.66 17.85
CA ASP A 271 -7.67 15.50 18.87
C ASP A 271 -7.17 16.95 18.79
N VAL A 272 -5.94 17.17 18.31
CA VAL A 272 -5.33 18.49 18.09
C VAL A 272 -5.70 19.09 16.72
N SER A 273 -5.73 18.27 15.66
CA SER A 273 -5.92 18.71 14.26
C SER A 273 -7.38 18.90 13.82
N ARG A 274 -8.33 19.12 14.75
CA ARG A 274 -9.76 19.24 14.44
C ARG A 274 -10.17 20.61 13.93
#